data_AF-A0A553FHH9-F1
#
_entry.id   AF-A0A553FHH9-F1
#
_cell.length_a   1.000
_cell.length_b   1.000
_cell.length_c   1.000
_cell.angle_alpha   90.00
_cell.angle_beta   90.00
_cell.angle_gamma   90.00
#
_symmetry.space_group_name_H-M   'P 1'
#
loop_
_entity.id
_entity.type
_entity.pdbx_description
1 polymer ?
#
loop_
_entity_poly.entity_id
_entity_poly.type
_entity_poly.pdbx_seq_one_letter_code
_entity_poly.pdbx_strand_id
1 'polypeptide(L)'
;MANSLSDIYTLFSKINCKKINGSFILLKPILLLKAIADASAGQGRLKSFYEWNNLISEINSKFSLGLTNIHYPFWRLRNDYIWEVESADNLKKLENKSGDVSIQHFNKQNPSAGLTQDVFQKLQSDSNFSKSIYNLIAQSFNVPIKVCQNISSELSMDNMDMTDNLKQEQDLIKNYSETEYTTVKGKVLKGYILPIKTKELALKVDPYTFPKTDGFFIRTKYIKNFDITIADLLESAETIDFKKFSNLKNCTLDIIEHKTAKGKVLVGSVIEGFTKEELSKIDPYTFYKSKGFFVRQKALEKIASELNITLTEPKHGALESNKNHKSASVKIEELIRKSDKGGIALSSIVDSLNNDMHEQTIYKSIKKNQNIYRLDKGVYGIIGSQLTQEELIDIIEIIECYLVTGPKTEQFILEKISQIKSPITECLLKDILQKFPNSMVLRGGFFKLSNVRLEKVERLFNEFKNSMHTPHLTKVQRLIFNEIVKESNDVDLSELFSDLNF
;
A
#
# COMPACT_ATOMS: atom_id res chain seq x y z
N MET A 1 -12.59 33.52 23.41
CA MET A 1 -12.89 32.52 24.45
C MET A 1 -14.28 32.01 24.20
N ALA A 2 -14.40 30.68 24.07
CA ALA A 2 -15.63 29.96 23.79
C ALA A 2 -16.38 29.76 25.12
N ASN A 3 -17.30 30.67 25.45
CA ASN A 3 -17.96 30.66 26.78
C ASN A 3 -19.21 29.77 26.83
N SER A 4 -19.61 29.13 25.74
CA SER A 4 -20.78 28.25 25.72
C SER A 4 -20.43 26.79 25.43
N LEU A 5 -21.22 25.86 25.98
CA LEU A 5 -21.10 24.42 25.74
C LEU A 5 -21.12 24.05 24.25
N SER A 6 -21.93 24.76 23.47
CA SER A 6 -21.99 24.60 22.01
C SER A 6 -20.67 24.91 21.32
N ASP A 7 -19.84 25.77 21.90
CA ASP A 7 -18.60 26.19 21.28
C ASP A 7 -17.53 25.09 21.36
N ILE A 8 -17.36 24.42 22.51
CA ILE A 8 -16.37 23.34 22.67
C ILE A 8 -16.70 22.16 21.75
N TYR A 9 -17.97 21.73 21.73
CA TYR A 9 -18.39 20.66 20.82
C TYR A 9 -18.12 21.04 19.35
N THR A 10 -18.41 22.29 18.98
CA THR A 10 -18.13 22.81 17.64
C THR A 10 -16.64 22.75 17.31
N LEU A 11 -15.75 23.07 18.26
CA LEU A 11 -14.30 22.96 18.05
C LEU A 11 -13.88 21.52 17.74
N PHE A 12 -14.34 20.53 18.52
CA PHE A 12 -14.03 19.12 18.25
C PHE A 12 -14.61 18.63 16.91
N SER A 13 -15.83 19.04 16.54
CA SER A 13 -16.42 18.66 15.25
C SER A 13 -15.66 19.21 14.02
N LYS A 14 -14.83 20.25 14.21
CA LYS A 14 -14.09 20.94 13.15
C LYS A 14 -12.60 20.56 13.11
N ILE A 15 -12.17 19.57 13.89
CA ILE A 15 -10.75 19.16 13.91
C ILE A 15 -10.31 18.77 12.50
N ASN A 16 -9.24 19.41 12.04
CA ASN A 16 -8.71 19.14 10.71
C ASN A 16 -7.67 18.01 10.77
N CYS A 17 -8.02 16.86 10.18
CA CYS A 17 -7.13 15.72 10.02
C CYS A 17 -6.76 15.51 8.55
N LYS A 18 -5.46 15.36 8.29
CA LYS A 18 -4.94 15.03 6.95
C LYS A 18 -5.44 13.65 6.51
N LYS A 19 -5.81 13.51 5.24
CA LYS A 19 -6.12 12.22 4.60
C LYS A 19 -4.96 11.73 3.73
N ILE A 20 -4.75 10.42 3.69
CA ILE A 20 -3.86 9.71 2.76
C ILE A 20 -4.67 8.60 2.12
N ASN A 21 -4.75 8.58 0.79
CA ASN A 21 -5.51 7.58 0.02
C ASN A 21 -6.97 7.43 0.48
N GLY A 22 -7.62 8.54 0.84
CA GLY A 22 -9.01 8.57 1.32
C GLY A 22 -9.19 8.34 2.81
N SER A 23 -8.21 7.74 3.50
CA SER A 23 -8.26 7.47 4.94
C SER A 23 -7.62 8.59 5.77
N PHE A 24 -8.17 8.88 6.95
CA PHE A 24 -7.57 9.87 7.87
C PHE A 24 -6.28 9.34 8.50
N ILE A 25 -5.31 10.23 8.71
CA ILE A 25 -4.16 9.95 9.58
C ILE A 25 -4.62 10.04 11.03
N LEU A 26 -4.47 8.93 11.78
CA LEU A 26 -5.06 8.77 13.12
C LEU A 26 -4.27 9.40 14.27
N LEU A 27 -3.14 10.06 13.99
CA LEU A 27 -2.29 10.67 15.03
C LEU A 27 -3.01 11.74 15.87
N LYS A 28 -3.68 12.71 15.23
CA LYS A 28 -4.45 13.74 15.93
C LYS A 28 -5.63 13.13 16.72
N PRO A 29 -6.48 12.27 16.12
CA PRO A 29 -7.55 11.61 16.84
C PRO A 29 -7.08 10.83 18.06
N ILE A 30 -6.01 10.04 17.94
CA ILE A 30 -5.50 9.22 19.05
C ILE A 30 -4.95 10.09 20.18
N LEU A 31 -4.21 11.17 19.87
CA LEU A 31 -3.76 12.14 20.86
C LEU A 31 -4.93 12.74 21.64
N LEU A 32 -5.99 13.13 20.94
CA LEU A 32 -7.17 13.73 21.56
C LEU A 32 -7.98 12.72 22.38
N LEU A 33 -8.20 11.51 21.87
CA LEU A 33 -8.89 10.45 22.62
C LEU A 33 -8.16 10.17 23.93
N LYS A 34 -6.82 10.08 23.89
CA LYS A 34 -6.01 9.91 25.09
C LYS A 34 -6.13 11.10 26.04
N ALA A 35 -6.04 12.33 25.54
CA ALA A 35 -6.17 13.52 26.39
C ALA A 35 -7.56 13.69 27.01
N ILE A 36 -8.64 13.34 26.29
CA ILE A 36 -10.02 13.36 26.80
C ILE A 36 -10.18 12.35 27.93
N ALA A 37 -9.65 11.15 27.75
CA ALA A 37 -9.76 10.11 28.75
C ALA A 37 -8.85 10.39 29.96
N ASP A 38 -7.68 11.00 29.77
CA ASP A 38 -6.84 11.53 30.86
C ASP A 38 -7.59 12.59 31.67
N ALA A 39 -8.25 13.54 31.01
CA ALA A 39 -9.06 14.56 31.67
C ALA A 39 -10.23 13.96 32.46
N SER A 40 -10.91 12.96 31.88
CA SER A 40 -12.02 12.26 32.53
C SER A 40 -11.58 11.48 33.77
N ALA A 41 -10.37 10.93 33.75
CA ALA A 41 -9.75 10.23 34.88
C ALA A 41 -9.13 11.19 35.91
N GLY A 42 -9.20 12.51 35.69
CA GLY A 42 -8.58 13.51 36.55
C GLY A 42 -7.05 13.48 36.54
N GLN A 43 -6.43 12.92 35.50
CA GLN A 43 -4.98 12.98 35.31
C GLN A 43 -4.53 14.40 34.95
N GLY A 44 -3.23 14.66 35.09
CA GLY A 44 -2.63 15.95 34.75
C GLY A 44 -2.95 16.41 33.33
N ARG A 45 -3.32 17.69 33.20
CA ARG A 45 -3.74 18.31 31.93
C ARG A 45 -2.64 18.36 30.87
N LEU A 46 -1.41 18.65 31.31
CA LEU A 46 -0.24 18.77 30.45
C LEU A 46 0.69 17.58 30.67
N LYS A 47 1.20 17.01 29.58
CA LYS A 47 2.28 16.00 29.59
C LYS A 47 3.41 16.48 28.71
N SER A 48 4.63 16.13 29.06
CA SER A 48 5.82 16.45 28.27
C SER A 48 5.77 15.79 26.89
N PHE A 49 6.51 16.36 25.93
CA PHE A 49 6.62 15.79 24.60
C PHE A 49 7.10 14.32 24.62
N TYR A 50 8.04 13.97 25.50
CA TYR A 50 8.50 12.59 25.65
C TYR A 50 7.41 11.65 26.16
N GLU A 51 6.61 12.07 27.15
CA GLU A 51 5.49 11.26 27.64
C GLU A 51 4.47 10.98 26.54
N TRP A 52 4.09 12.02 25.79
CA TRP A 52 3.20 11.86 24.64
C TRP A 52 3.80 10.94 23.57
N ASN A 53 5.08 11.11 23.24
CA ASN A 53 5.77 10.28 22.25
C ASN A 53 5.80 8.80 22.66
N ASN A 54 6.06 8.52 23.94
CA ASN A 54 6.09 7.15 24.47
C ASN A 54 4.70 6.51 24.43
N LEU A 55 3.66 7.23 24.90
CA LEU A 55 2.27 6.75 24.88
C LEU A 55 1.79 6.40 23.46
N ILE A 56 2.03 7.30 22.51
CA ILE A 56 1.64 7.05 21.11
C ILE A 56 2.48 5.94 20.49
N SER A 57 3.77 5.82 20.84
CA SER A 57 4.62 4.74 20.35
C SER A 57 4.14 3.37 20.83
N GLU A 58 3.67 3.27 22.08
CA GLU A 58 3.08 2.05 22.65
C GLU A 58 1.76 1.68 21.95
N ILE A 59 0.84 2.63 21.78
CA ILE A 59 -0.40 2.39 21.04
C ILE A 59 -0.08 1.97 19.59
N ASN A 60 0.88 2.65 18.96
CA ASN A 60 1.27 2.37 17.59
C ASN A 60 1.89 0.98 17.43
N SER A 61 2.75 0.54 18.36
CA SER A 61 3.36 -0.79 18.32
C SER A 61 2.31 -1.88 18.56
N LYS A 62 1.42 -1.68 19.53
CA LYS A 62 0.35 -2.62 19.89
C LYS A 62 -0.64 -2.87 18.77
N PHE A 63 -0.97 -1.84 17.98
CA PHE A 63 -2.00 -1.92 16.94
C PHE A 63 -1.46 -1.80 15.50
N SER A 64 -0.14 -1.74 15.32
CA SER A 64 0.52 -1.65 14.01
C SER A 64 -0.03 -0.54 13.11
N LEU A 65 -0.28 0.64 13.70
CA LEU A 65 -0.97 1.74 13.01
C LEU A 65 -0.07 2.53 12.03
N GLY A 66 1.25 2.28 12.04
CA GLY A 66 2.21 2.97 11.18
C GLY A 66 2.34 4.47 11.47
N LEU A 67 1.98 4.90 12.68
CA LEU A 67 2.04 6.30 13.09
C LEU A 67 3.49 6.72 13.33
N THR A 68 3.93 7.78 12.66
CA THR A 68 5.27 8.34 12.80
C THR A 68 5.17 9.85 12.95
N ASN A 69 6.21 10.48 13.50
CA ASN A 69 6.32 11.94 13.56
C ASN A 69 5.23 12.65 14.39
N ILE A 70 5.06 12.25 15.66
CA ILE A 70 4.11 12.86 16.60
C ILE A 70 4.30 14.38 16.80
N HIS A 71 5.49 14.92 16.55
CA HIS A 71 5.75 16.36 16.68
C HIS A 71 4.84 17.23 15.81
N TYR A 72 4.43 16.76 14.62
CA TYR A 72 3.49 17.51 13.77
C TYR A 72 2.10 17.65 14.40
N PRO A 73 1.36 16.57 14.73
CA PRO A 73 0.04 16.68 15.35
C PRO A 73 0.12 17.35 16.73
N PHE A 74 1.18 17.10 17.51
CA PHE A 74 1.43 17.76 18.79
C PHE A 74 1.47 19.28 18.66
N TRP A 75 2.12 19.80 17.61
CA TRP A 75 2.21 21.23 17.34
C TRP A 75 0.93 21.82 16.73
N ARG A 76 0.38 21.11 15.73
CA ARG A 76 -0.71 21.58 14.87
C ARG A 76 -2.07 21.55 15.53
N LEU A 77 -2.28 20.75 16.57
CA LEU A 77 -3.55 20.74 17.31
C LEU A 77 -3.90 22.10 17.93
N ARG A 78 -2.91 22.98 18.16
CA ARG A 78 -3.16 24.35 18.64
C ARG A 78 -3.98 25.19 17.65
N ASN A 79 -3.85 24.90 16.35
CA ASN A 79 -4.62 25.58 15.31
C ASN A 79 -6.11 25.18 15.36
N ASP A 80 -6.45 24.10 16.07
CA ASP A 80 -7.82 23.66 16.32
C ASP A 80 -8.40 24.28 17.62
N TYR A 81 -7.64 25.16 18.31
CA TYR A 81 -8.04 25.90 19.53
C TYR A 81 -8.43 25.05 20.76
N ILE A 82 -8.20 23.74 20.71
CA ILE A 82 -8.47 22.79 21.81
C ILE A 82 -7.20 22.34 22.53
N TRP A 83 -6.04 22.73 22.01
CA TRP A 83 -4.73 22.27 22.46
C TRP A 83 -3.81 23.44 22.76
N GLU A 84 -2.99 23.31 23.79
CA GLU A 84 -1.95 24.27 24.13
C GLU A 84 -0.61 23.58 24.33
N VAL A 85 0.46 24.30 24.04
CA VAL A 85 1.85 23.87 24.24
C VAL A 85 2.52 24.90 25.12
N GLU A 86 3.07 24.46 26.24
CA GLU A 86 3.82 25.30 27.17
C GLU A 86 5.00 25.96 26.46
N SER A 87 5.24 27.24 26.75
CA SER A 87 6.28 28.03 26.08
C SER A 87 6.14 28.08 24.55
N ALA A 88 4.91 28.02 24.03
CA ALA A 88 4.59 28.11 22.60
C ALA A 88 5.32 29.25 21.87
N ASP A 89 5.47 30.42 22.49
CA ASP A 89 6.13 31.59 21.88
C ASP A 89 7.62 31.38 21.61
N ASN A 90 8.29 30.58 22.44
CA ASN A 90 9.71 30.23 22.23
C ASN A 90 9.86 29.27 21.05
N LEU A 91 8.98 28.30 20.94
CA LEU A 91 8.95 27.33 19.84
C LEU A 91 8.48 27.96 18.52
N LYS A 92 7.58 28.95 18.58
CA LYS A 92 7.07 29.66 17.39
C LYS A 92 8.17 30.37 16.61
N LYS A 93 9.18 30.89 17.32
CA LYS A 93 10.39 31.48 16.70
C LYS A 93 11.23 30.47 15.91
N LEU A 94 10.98 29.17 16.12
CA LEU A 94 11.69 28.05 15.51
C LEU A 94 10.82 27.32 14.46
N GLU A 95 9.65 27.87 14.12
CA GLU A 95 8.82 27.35 13.03
C GLU A 95 9.53 27.51 11.68
N ASN A 96 9.44 26.47 10.85
CA ASN A 96 9.84 26.54 9.45
C ASN A 96 8.80 27.31 8.61
N LYS A 97 9.06 27.47 7.31
CA LYS A 97 8.14 28.15 6.38
C LYS A 97 6.74 27.50 6.29
N SER A 98 6.61 26.24 6.66
CA SER A 98 5.33 25.50 6.70
C SER A 98 4.58 25.68 8.03
N GLY A 99 5.14 26.43 8.99
CA GLY A 99 4.58 26.61 10.33
C GLY A 99 4.81 25.43 11.27
N ASP A 100 5.76 24.54 10.96
CA ASP A 100 6.09 23.37 11.79
C ASP A 100 7.41 23.55 12.53
N VAL A 101 7.52 22.99 13.73
CA VAL A 101 8.76 22.94 14.50
C VAL A 101 9.43 21.57 14.32
N SER A 102 10.75 21.56 14.12
CA SER A 102 11.49 20.30 13.92
C SER A 102 11.52 19.44 15.18
N ILE A 103 11.56 18.11 14.99
CA ILE A 103 11.64 17.15 16.11
C ILE A 103 12.85 17.38 17.03
N GLN A 104 13.98 17.86 16.49
CA GLN A 104 15.17 18.17 17.28
C GLN A 104 14.90 19.27 18.32
N HIS A 105 14.11 20.29 17.97
CA HIS A 105 13.73 21.34 18.91
C HIS A 105 12.76 20.82 19.98
N PHE A 106 11.82 19.96 19.62
CA PHE A 106 10.94 19.30 20.59
C PHE A 106 11.73 18.41 21.56
N ASN A 107 12.67 17.61 21.06
CA ASN A 107 13.52 16.78 21.93
C ASN A 107 14.39 17.64 22.86
N LYS A 108 14.93 18.76 22.36
CA LYS A 108 15.78 19.66 23.15
C LYS A 108 15.01 20.39 24.26
N GLN A 109 13.81 20.89 23.95
CA GLN A 109 13.02 21.70 24.89
C GLN A 109 12.05 20.86 25.74
N ASN A 110 11.67 19.68 25.27
CA ASN A 110 10.68 18.78 25.85
C ASN A 110 9.43 19.52 26.39
N PRO A 111 8.76 20.35 25.58
CA PRO A 111 7.66 21.17 26.06
C PRO A 111 6.49 20.29 26.51
N SER A 112 5.77 20.75 27.53
CA SER A 112 4.51 20.13 27.96
C SER A 112 3.37 20.59 27.05
N ALA A 113 2.42 19.71 26.76
CA ALA A 113 1.22 20.06 26.00
C ALA A 113 0.02 19.23 26.41
N GLY A 114 -1.16 19.72 26.06
CA GLY A 114 -2.43 19.07 26.37
C GLY A 114 -3.62 19.93 25.98
N LEU A 115 -4.78 19.58 26.52
CA LEU A 115 -6.00 20.34 26.29
C LEU A 115 -5.90 21.74 26.90
N THR A 116 -6.54 22.73 26.26
CA THR A 116 -6.70 24.06 26.85
C THR A 116 -7.40 23.98 28.20
N GLN A 117 -7.10 24.91 29.13
CA GLN A 117 -7.62 24.89 30.49
C GLN A 117 -9.16 24.74 30.53
N ASP A 118 -9.88 25.55 29.74
CA ASP A 118 -11.35 25.53 29.69
C ASP A 118 -11.90 24.18 29.20
N VAL A 119 -11.28 23.62 28.16
CA VAL A 119 -11.67 22.31 27.60
C VAL A 119 -11.41 21.20 28.60
N PHE A 120 -10.23 21.21 29.24
CA PHE A 120 -9.87 20.23 30.26
C PHE A 120 -10.83 20.26 31.45
N GLN A 121 -11.10 21.43 32.02
CA GLN A 121 -12.04 21.58 33.14
C GLN A 121 -13.43 21.11 32.77
N LYS A 122 -13.89 21.41 31.55
CA LYS A 122 -15.20 20.96 31.11
C LYS A 122 -15.28 19.44 30.96
N LEU A 123 -14.26 18.81 30.39
CA LEU A 123 -14.21 17.36 30.25
C LEU A 123 -14.09 16.66 31.61
N GLN A 124 -13.30 17.22 32.53
CA GLN A 124 -13.12 16.68 33.87
C GLN A 124 -14.41 16.77 34.72
N SER A 125 -15.19 17.85 34.59
CA SER A 125 -16.39 18.10 35.41
C SER A 125 -17.66 17.42 34.89
N ASP A 126 -17.70 17.00 33.63
CA ASP A 126 -18.90 16.45 32.97
C ASP A 126 -18.55 15.17 32.20
N SER A 127 -18.70 14.03 32.87
CA SER A 127 -18.38 12.72 32.31
C SER A 127 -19.22 12.36 31.08
N ASN A 128 -20.49 12.79 31.03
CA ASN A 128 -21.36 12.56 29.88
C ASN A 128 -20.92 13.38 28.67
N PHE A 129 -20.51 14.63 28.89
CA PHE A 129 -19.93 15.45 27.83
C PHE A 129 -18.62 14.86 27.31
N SER A 130 -17.73 14.42 28.20
CA SER A 130 -16.49 13.73 27.82
C SER A 130 -16.75 12.48 26.99
N LYS A 131 -17.72 11.66 27.41
CA LYS A 131 -18.15 10.48 26.66
C LYS A 131 -18.65 10.85 25.25
N SER A 132 -19.41 11.93 25.16
CA SER A 132 -19.96 12.43 23.89
C SER A 132 -18.87 12.92 22.95
N ILE A 133 -17.89 13.68 23.45
CA ILE A 133 -16.75 14.15 22.65
C ILE A 133 -15.83 13.00 22.24
N TYR A 134 -15.56 12.05 23.14
CA TYR A 134 -14.77 10.86 22.82
C TYR A 134 -15.40 10.08 21.66
N ASN A 135 -16.71 9.81 21.75
CA ASN A 135 -17.46 9.12 20.69
C ASN A 135 -17.45 9.91 19.38
N LEU A 136 -17.65 11.24 19.45
CA LEU A 136 -17.56 12.12 18.28
C LEU A 136 -16.22 11.95 17.55
N ILE A 137 -15.10 11.95 18.28
CA ILE A 137 -13.76 11.80 17.68
C ILE A 137 -13.52 10.40 17.16
N ALA A 138 -13.87 9.37 17.93
CA ALA A 138 -13.70 7.99 17.50
C ALA A 138 -14.46 7.70 16.20
N GLN A 139 -15.71 8.17 16.11
CA GLN A 139 -16.58 8.00 14.94
C GLN A 139 -16.15 8.88 13.76
N SER A 140 -15.90 10.18 13.96
CA SER A 140 -15.60 11.11 12.86
C SER A 140 -14.34 10.74 12.07
N PHE A 141 -13.42 10.01 12.70
CA PHE A 141 -12.13 9.63 12.12
C PHE A 141 -11.97 8.12 11.91
N ASN A 142 -13.03 7.32 12.10
CA ASN A 142 -13.01 5.85 12.01
C ASN A 142 -11.83 5.23 12.78
N VAL A 143 -11.65 5.63 14.04
CA VAL A 143 -10.56 5.09 14.89
C VAL A 143 -10.87 3.63 15.21
N PRO A 144 -9.92 2.68 15.01
CA PRO A 144 -10.17 1.26 15.26
C PRO A 144 -10.69 1.01 16.67
N ILE A 145 -11.72 0.17 16.80
CA ILE A 145 -12.39 -0.04 18.08
C ILE A 145 -11.46 -0.59 19.16
N LYS A 146 -10.52 -1.45 18.78
CA LYS A 146 -9.51 -2.00 19.71
C LYS A 146 -8.59 -0.91 20.28
N VAL A 147 -8.27 0.11 19.47
CA VAL A 147 -7.50 1.27 19.93
C VAL A 147 -8.34 2.07 20.93
N CYS A 148 -9.61 2.34 20.59
CA CYS A 148 -10.52 3.04 21.48
C CYS A 148 -10.71 2.30 22.81
N GLN A 149 -10.88 0.98 22.78
CA GLN A 149 -11.04 0.13 23.96
C GLN A 149 -9.78 0.15 24.84
N ASN A 150 -8.58 0.10 24.24
CA ASN A 150 -7.34 0.16 25.00
C ASN A 150 -7.19 1.50 25.70
N ILE A 151 -7.41 2.61 24.99
CA ILE A 151 -7.35 3.96 25.57
C ILE A 151 -8.39 4.10 26.70
N SER A 152 -9.63 3.66 26.51
CA SER A 152 -10.66 3.78 27.55
C SER A 152 -10.41 2.89 28.76
N SER A 153 -9.90 1.67 28.55
CA SER A 153 -9.67 0.68 29.62
C SER A 153 -8.60 1.13 30.63
N GLU A 154 -7.63 1.93 30.19
CA GLU A 154 -6.57 2.44 31.06
C GLU A 154 -7.03 3.58 31.97
N LEU A 155 -8.23 4.13 31.74
CA LEU A 155 -8.61 5.44 32.24
C LEU A 155 -9.90 5.43 33.08
N SER A 156 -10.25 4.27 33.63
CA SER A 156 -11.43 4.08 34.49
C SER A 156 -12.73 4.63 33.87
N MET A 157 -12.76 4.77 32.54
CA MET A 157 -13.98 5.01 31.78
C MET A 157 -14.70 3.65 31.65
N ASP A 158 -15.11 3.11 32.80
CA ASP A 158 -15.81 1.83 32.87
C ASP A 158 -17.06 1.91 31.99
N ASN A 159 -17.12 1.02 31.00
CA ASN A 159 -18.27 0.86 30.11
C ASN A 159 -18.67 2.14 29.36
N MET A 160 -17.73 2.77 28.64
CA MET A 160 -18.15 3.38 27.39
C MET A 160 -18.75 2.25 26.54
N ASP A 161 -20.07 2.21 26.47
CA ASP A 161 -20.89 1.32 25.64
C ASP A 161 -20.62 1.61 24.14
N MET A 162 -19.36 1.49 23.71
CA MET A 162 -18.96 1.28 22.32
C MET A 162 -19.60 -0.02 21.79
N THR A 163 -20.04 -0.89 22.70
CA THR A 163 -20.94 -1.99 22.41
C THR A 163 -22.24 -1.54 21.76
N ASP A 164 -22.75 -0.32 21.93
CA ASP A 164 -23.91 0.14 21.17
C ASP A 164 -23.59 0.36 19.69
N ASN A 165 -22.37 0.79 19.34
CA ASN A 165 -21.93 0.87 17.93
C ASN A 165 -21.66 -0.52 17.37
N LEU A 166 -20.99 -1.41 18.12
CA LEU A 166 -20.82 -2.82 17.74
C LEU A 166 -22.16 -3.54 17.62
N LYS A 167 -23.12 -3.26 18.50
CA LYS A 167 -24.48 -3.78 18.42
C LYS A 167 -25.19 -3.22 17.21
N GLN A 168 -25.11 -1.91 16.93
CA GLN A 168 -25.68 -1.33 15.72
C GLN A 168 -25.08 -1.94 14.45
N GLU A 169 -23.77 -2.18 14.39
CA GLU A 169 -23.12 -2.87 13.27
C GLU A 169 -23.51 -4.35 13.20
N GLN A 170 -23.56 -5.06 14.33
CA GLN A 170 -24.05 -6.43 14.38
C GLN A 170 -25.54 -6.52 14.02
N ASP A 171 -26.34 -5.52 14.37
CA ASP A 171 -27.75 -5.39 14.03
C ASP A 171 -27.92 -5.06 12.55
N LEU A 172 -27.00 -4.31 11.95
CA LEU A 172 -26.91 -4.16 10.49
C LEU A 172 -26.66 -5.52 9.81
N ILE A 173 -25.83 -6.41 10.37
CA ILE A 173 -25.69 -7.80 9.86
C ILE A 173 -26.98 -8.58 10.06
N LYS A 174 -27.66 -8.44 11.21
CA LYS A 174 -28.92 -9.15 11.47
C LYS A 174 -30.01 -8.82 10.45
N ASN A 175 -29.95 -7.65 9.81
CA ASN A 175 -30.84 -7.29 8.71
C ASN A 175 -30.58 -8.11 7.42
N TYR A 176 -29.42 -8.75 7.30
CA TYR A 176 -29.12 -9.69 6.23
C TYR A 176 -29.37 -11.12 6.71
N SER A 177 -30.21 -11.85 5.99
CA SER A 177 -30.44 -13.27 6.27
C SER A 177 -29.17 -14.08 5.99
N GLU A 178 -28.77 -14.94 6.94
CA GLU A 178 -27.76 -15.95 6.67
C GLU A 178 -28.28 -16.87 5.56
N THR A 179 -27.43 -17.13 4.56
CA THR A 179 -27.75 -17.95 3.39
C THR A 179 -26.79 -19.12 3.29
N GLU A 180 -27.29 -20.24 2.77
CA GLU A 180 -26.48 -21.40 2.46
C GLU A 180 -26.09 -21.41 0.97
N TYR A 181 -24.83 -21.76 0.69
CA TYR A 181 -24.33 -21.92 -0.65
C TYR A 181 -23.63 -23.26 -0.82
N THR A 182 -24.16 -24.11 -1.70
CA THR A 182 -23.55 -25.39 -2.05
C THR A 182 -22.53 -25.20 -3.17
N THR A 183 -21.27 -25.48 -2.86
CA THR A 183 -20.18 -25.47 -3.85
C THR A 183 -20.37 -26.56 -4.90
N VAL A 184 -19.67 -26.45 -6.04
CA VAL A 184 -19.65 -27.47 -7.10
C VAL A 184 -19.21 -28.85 -6.59
N LYS A 185 -18.48 -28.92 -5.47
CA LYS A 185 -18.06 -30.17 -4.81
C LYS A 185 -19.06 -30.70 -3.78
N GLY A 186 -20.28 -30.16 -3.73
CA GLY A 186 -21.32 -30.57 -2.78
C GLY A 186 -21.15 -30.03 -1.35
N LYS A 187 -20.08 -29.27 -1.06
CA LYS A 187 -19.88 -28.67 0.27
C LYS A 187 -20.81 -27.48 0.47
N VAL A 188 -21.60 -27.49 1.53
CA VAL A 188 -22.45 -26.36 1.95
C VAL A 188 -21.63 -25.34 2.75
N LEU A 189 -21.76 -24.07 2.42
CA LEU A 189 -21.14 -22.93 3.10
C LEU A 189 -22.24 -22.04 3.68
N LYS A 190 -22.08 -21.59 4.93
CA LYS A 190 -22.94 -20.57 5.55
C LYS A 190 -22.29 -19.19 5.47
N GLY A 191 -23.08 -18.18 5.12
CA GLY A 191 -22.59 -16.82 4.98
C GLY A 191 -23.70 -15.80 4.70
N TYR A 192 -23.29 -14.56 4.43
CA TYR A 192 -24.19 -13.43 4.21
C TYR A 192 -23.85 -12.83 2.85
N ILE A 193 -24.88 -12.36 2.14
CA ILE A 193 -24.69 -11.55 0.94
C ILE A 193 -24.62 -10.11 1.39
N LEU A 194 -23.39 -9.61 1.55
CA LEU A 194 -23.17 -8.23 1.97
C LEU A 194 -23.02 -7.35 0.72
N PRO A 195 -23.62 -6.15 0.66
CA PRO A 195 -23.57 -5.26 -0.50
C PRO A 195 -22.23 -4.52 -0.61
N ILE A 196 -21.13 -5.25 -0.47
CA ILE A 196 -19.77 -4.79 -0.71
C ILE A 196 -19.63 -4.53 -2.21
N LYS A 197 -19.13 -3.35 -2.59
CA LYS A 197 -19.13 -2.93 -3.99
C LYS A 197 -17.98 -3.53 -4.80
N THR A 198 -16.83 -3.75 -4.18
CA THR A 198 -15.63 -4.22 -4.88
C THR A 198 -15.15 -5.56 -4.36
N LYS A 199 -14.53 -6.31 -5.28
CA LYS A 199 -13.92 -7.60 -4.95
C LYS A 199 -12.73 -7.41 -4.02
N GLU A 200 -11.94 -6.34 -4.15
CA GLU A 200 -10.79 -6.10 -3.26
C GLU A 200 -11.24 -5.94 -1.81
N LEU A 201 -12.32 -5.20 -1.55
CA LEU A 201 -12.86 -5.02 -0.20
C LEU A 201 -13.43 -6.31 0.36
N ALA A 202 -14.20 -7.03 -0.46
CA ALA A 202 -14.74 -8.32 -0.06
C ALA A 202 -13.64 -9.34 0.27
N LEU A 203 -12.53 -9.32 -0.48
CA LEU A 203 -11.36 -10.18 -0.26
C LEU A 203 -10.59 -9.84 1.01
N LYS A 204 -10.64 -8.59 1.49
CA LYS A 204 -10.11 -8.26 2.81
C LYS A 204 -10.88 -9.06 3.87
N VAL A 205 -12.21 -9.10 3.78
CA VAL A 205 -13.10 -9.79 4.71
C VAL A 205 -12.98 -11.31 4.59
N ASP A 206 -13.28 -11.84 3.40
CA ASP A 206 -13.24 -13.27 3.11
C ASP A 206 -12.38 -13.50 1.86
N PRO A 207 -11.19 -14.10 2.00
CA PRO A 207 -10.28 -14.35 0.87
C PRO A 207 -10.85 -15.31 -0.19
N TYR A 208 -11.98 -15.96 0.09
CA TYR A 208 -12.68 -16.85 -0.83
C TYR A 208 -14.10 -16.35 -1.10
N THR A 209 -14.35 -15.06 -0.95
CA THR A 209 -15.60 -14.42 -1.34
C THR A 209 -15.84 -14.56 -2.85
N PHE A 210 -17.11 -14.45 -3.25
CA PHE A 210 -17.53 -14.46 -4.65
C PHE A 210 -18.75 -13.57 -4.85
N PRO A 211 -18.89 -12.95 -6.05
CA PRO A 211 -19.99 -12.04 -6.33
C PRO A 211 -21.34 -12.76 -6.37
N LYS A 212 -22.38 -12.03 -5.95
CA LYS A 212 -23.80 -12.35 -5.99
C LYS A 212 -24.58 -11.17 -6.58
N THR A 213 -25.87 -11.36 -6.84
CA THR A 213 -26.74 -10.34 -7.46
C THR A 213 -26.64 -8.99 -6.75
N ASP A 214 -26.57 -9.01 -5.41
CA ASP A 214 -26.63 -7.80 -4.58
C ASP A 214 -25.37 -7.60 -3.72
N GLY A 215 -24.22 -8.13 -4.15
CA GLY A 215 -22.95 -7.92 -3.45
C GLY A 215 -22.03 -9.13 -3.47
N PHE A 216 -21.44 -9.46 -2.33
CA PHE A 216 -20.48 -10.54 -2.18
C PHE A 216 -20.89 -11.50 -1.07
N PHE A 217 -20.73 -12.80 -1.32
CA PHE A 217 -20.94 -13.83 -0.31
C PHE A 217 -19.74 -13.86 0.64
N ILE A 218 -19.98 -13.54 1.91
CA ILE A 218 -18.99 -13.55 2.99
C ILE A 218 -19.35 -14.67 3.95
N ARG A 219 -18.46 -15.66 4.13
CA ARG A 219 -18.74 -16.80 5.00
C ARG A 219 -18.81 -16.36 6.47
N THR A 220 -19.75 -16.93 7.23
CA THR A 220 -20.03 -16.59 8.64
C THR A 220 -18.78 -16.62 9.52
N LYS A 221 -17.84 -17.54 9.22
CA LYS A 221 -16.59 -17.67 9.98
C LYS A 221 -15.61 -16.50 9.82
N TYR A 222 -15.73 -15.68 8.78
CA TYR A 222 -14.89 -14.49 8.60
C TYR A 222 -15.50 -13.23 9.19
N ILE A 223 -16.82 -13.19 9.33
CA ILE A 223 -17.53 -12.04 9.90
C ILE A 223 -17.21 -11.86 11.39
N LYS A 224 -17.05 -12.97 12.13
CA LYS A 224 -16.80 -12.94 13.59
C LYS A 224 -15.45 -12.37 14.01
N ASN A 225 -14.47 -12.32 13.11
CA ASN A 225 -13.09 -11.99 13.42
C ASN A 225 -12.61 -10.70 12.72
N PHE A 226 -13.54 -9.91 12.18
CA PHE A 226 -13.18 -8.83 11.26
C PHE A 226 -13.13 -7.46 11.96
N ASP A 227 -11.97 -6.78 11.84
CA ASP A 227 -11.71 -5.45 12.42
C ASP A 227 -12.15 -4.29 11.52
N ILE A 228 -12.66 -4.56 10.31
CA ILE A 228 -13.21 -3.52 9.42
C ILE A 228 -14.68 -3.35 9.76
N THR A 229 -15.08 -2.11 10.04
CA THR A 229 -16.49 -1.79 10.31
C THR A 229 -17.33 -2.06 9.07
N ILE A 230 -18.58 -2.47 9.28
CA ILE A 230 -19.49 -2.68 8.15
C ILE A 230 -19.77 -1.36 7.45
N ALA A 231 -19.76 -0.25 8.20
CA ALA A 231 -19.80 1.09 7.64
C ALA A 231 -18.67 1.30 6.62
N ASP A 232 -17.41 0.94 6.91
CA ASP A 232 -16.30 1.05 5.95
C ASP A 232 -16.51 0.20 4.68
N LEU A 233 -17.15 -0.98 4.82
CA LEU A 233 -17.49 -1.87 3.70
C LEU A 233 -18.63 -1.33 2.84
N LEU A 234 -19.54 -0.55 3.42
CA LEU A 234 -20.71 0.03 2.76
C LEU A 234 -20.45 1.46 2.21
N GLU A 235 -19.66 2.28 2.92
CA GLU A 235 -19.36 3.69 2.61
C GLU A 235 -18.21 3.89 1.62
N SER A 236 -17.43 2.85 1.30
CA SER A 236 -16.41 2.90 0.23
C SER A 236 -17.00 2.91 -1.19
N ALA A 237 -18.24 3.37 -1.30
CA ALA A 237 -18.86 3.85 -2.50
C ALA A 237 -18.09 5.04 -3.08
N GLU A 238 -17.21 4.79 -4.04
CA GLU A 238 -17.17 5.73 -5.16
C GLU A 238 -18.56 5.64 -5.82
N THR A 239 -19.46 6.56 -5.46
CA THR A 239 -20.56 6.90 -6.34
C THR A 239 -19.93 7.21 -7.70
N ILE A 240 -20.40 6.53 -8.75
CA ILE A 240 -19.99 6.90 -10.10
C ILE A 240 -20.42 8.35 -10.24
N ASP A 241 -19.44 9.25 -10.28
CA ASP A 241 -19.73 10.67 -10.43
C ASP A 241 -20.17 10.89 -11.88
N PHE A 242 -21.47 10.74 -12.12
CA PHE A 242 -22.09 10.90 -13.42
C PHE A 242 -21.82 12.28 -14.04
N LYS A 243 -21.42 13.28 -13.23
CA LYS A 243 -20.99 14.59 -13.74
C LYS A 243 -19.76 14.48 -14.64
N LYS A 244 -18.88 13.49 -14.42
CA LYS A 244 -17.73 13.24 -15.29
C LYS A 244 -18.13 12.75 -16.67
N PHE A 245 -19.30 12.11 -16.79
CA PHE A 245 -19.86 11.63 -18.05
C PHE A 245 -20.82 12.63 -18.70
N SER A 246 -20.80 13.90 -18.26
CA SER A 246 -21.65 14.97 -18.80
C SER A 246 -21.48 15.17 -20.31
N ASN A 247 -20.30 14.89 -20.87
CA ASN A 247 -20.06 14.93 -22.32
C ASN A 247 -20.86 13.88 -23.12
N LEU A 248 -21.40 12.85 -22.46
CA LEU A 248 -22.29 11.87 -23.09
C LEU A 248 -23.77 12.25 -22.99
N LYS A 249 -24.11 13.32 -22.29
CA LYS A 249 -25.50 13.71 -22.06
C LYS A 249 -26.19 14.05 -23.38
N ASN A 250 -27.34 13.44 -23.64
CA ASN A 250 -28.10 13.58 -24.90
C ASN A 250 -27.36 13.10 -26.16
N CYS A 251 -26.31 12.29 -26.04
CA CYS A 251 -25.66 11.69 -27.19
C CYS A 251 -26.44 10.46 -27.69
N THR A 252 -26.29 10.17 -28.99
CA THR A 252 -26.68 8.88 -29.56
C THR A 252 -25.43 8.02 -29.69
N LEU A 253 -25.43 6.84 -29.07
CA LEU A 253 -24.31 5.90 -29.15
C LEU A 253 -24.63 4.77 -30.12
N ASP A 254 -23.77 4.62 -31.12
CA ASP A 254 -23.86 3.51 -32.08
C ASP A 254 -23.49 2.20 -31.39
N ILE A 255 -24.43 1.26 -31.37
CA ILE A 255 -24.20 -0.10 -30.86
C ILE A 255 -23.58 -0.96 -31.98
N ILE A 256 -22.41 -1.51 -31.68
CA ILE A 256 -21.64 -2.37 -32.58
C ILE A 256 -21.42 -3.76 -31.96
N GLU A 257 -21.23 -4.74 -32.84
CA GLU A 257 -20.80 -6.08 -32.45
C GLU A 257 -19.27 -6.18 -32.43
N HIS A 258 -18.74 -6.90 -31.44
CA HIS A 258 -17.34 -7.27 -31.33
C HIS A 258 -17.22 -8.78 -31.14
N LYS A 259 -16.65 -9.47 -32.12
CA LYS A 259 -16.34 -10.89 -32.00
C LYS A 259 -14.97 -11.08 -31.34
N THR A 260 -14.98 -11.65 -30.14
CA THR A 260 -13.75 -11.98 -29.41
C THR A 260 -12.94 -13.05 -30.15
N ALA A 261 -11.67 -13.21 -29.81
CA ALA A 261 -10.81 -14.27 -30.36
C ALA A 261 -11.34 -15.71 -30.11
N LYS A 262 -12.26 -15.89 -29.15
CA LYS A 262 -12.93 -17.17 -28.86
C LYS A 262 -14.25 -17.35 -29.62
N GLY A 263 -14.58 -16.43 -30.54
CA GLY A 263 -15.81 -16.47 -31.32
C GLY A 263 -17.05 -15.94 -30.60
N LYS A 264 -16.97 -15.59 -29.31
CA LYS A 264 -18.08 -14.95 -28.58
C LYS A 264 -18.31 -13.54 -29.12
N VAL A 265 -19.57 -13.22 -29.44
CA VAL A 265 -20.00 -11.87 -29.84
C VAL A 265 -20.35 -11.07 -28.58
N LEU A 266 -19.78 -9.88 -28.47
CA LEU A 266 -20.10 -8.87 -27.45
C LEU A 266 -20.79 -7.71 -28.16
N VAL A 267 -21.83 -7.14 -27.55
CA VAL A 267 -22.56 -6.00 -28.07
C VAL A 267 -22.30 -4.80 -27.16
N GLY A 268 -22.00 -3.64 -27.72
CA GLY A 268 -21.61 -2.44 -26.97
C GLY A 268 -21.28 -1.25 -27.87
N SER A 269 -20.79 -0.16 -27.31
CA SER A 269 -20.38 1.03 -28.07
C SER A 269 -18.93 1.39 -27.76
N VAL A 270 -18.28 2.10 -28.68
CA VAL A 270 -16.93 2.66 -28.47
C VAL A 270 -17.10 4.10 -28.01
N ILE A 271 -16.65 4.39 -26.79
CA ILE A 271 -16.72 5.72 -26.20
C ILE A 271 -15.35 6.39 -26.32
N GLU A 272 -15.32 7.58 -26.94
CA GLU A 272 -14.13 8.42 -27.06
C GLU A 272 -14.08 9.48 -25.96
N GLY A 273 -12.89 10.02 -25.68
CA GLY A 273 -12.71 11.14 -24.75
C GLY A 273 -12.67 10.77 -23.26
N PHE A 274 -12.63 9.47 -22.93
CA PHE A 274 -12.49 8.98 -21.56
C PHE A 274 -11.28 8.05 -21.43
N THR A 275 -10.72 8.02 -20.23
CA THR A 275 -9.67 7.04 -19.89
C THR A 275 -10.27 5.65 -19.67
N LYS A 276 -9.42 4.63 -19.74
CA LYS A 276 -9.81 3.25 -19.43
C LYS A 276 -10.31 3.15 -17.98
N GLU A 277 -9.62 3.82 -17.06
CA GLU A 277 -9.92 3.81 -15.63
C GLU A 277 -11.32 4.36 -15.36
N GLU A 278 -11.70 5.46 -16.00
CA GLU A 278 -13.03 6.07 -15.87
C GLU A 278 -14.14 5.14 -16.36
N LEU A 279 -13.98 4.58 -17.57
CA LEU A 279 -14.97 3.68 -18.14
C LEU A 279 -14.99 2.31 -17.46
N SER A 280 -13.90 1.89 -16.82
CA SER A 280 -13.84 0.65 -16.04
C SER A 280 -14.67 0.71 -14.75
N LYS A 281 -14.99 1.92 -14.26
CA LYS A 281 -15.95 2.12 -13.16
C LYS A 281 -17.38 1.78 -13.57
N ILE A 282 -17.71 1.96 -14.86
CA ILE A 282 -19.02 1.60 -15.43
C ILE A 282 -19.01 0.14 -15.88
N ASP A 283 -17.99 -0.27 -16.63
CA ASP A 283 -17.81 -1.63 -17.14
C ASP A 283 -16.39 -2.15 -16.89
N PRO A 284 -16.17 -3.06 -15.93
CA PRO A 284 -14.86 -3.64 -15.64
C PRO A 284 -14.19 -4.37 -16.82
N TYR A 285 -14.96 -4.69 -17.87
CA TYR A 285 -14.47 -5.37 -19.07
C TYR A 285 -14.23 -4.40 -20.24
N THR A 286 -14.05 -3.12 -19.95
CA THR A 286 -13.71 -2.09 -20.94
C THR A 286 -12.33 -2.36 -21.56
N PHE A 287 -12.23 -2.25 -22.89
CA PHE A 287 -10.97 -2.39 -23.62
C PHE A 287 -10.86 -1.41 -24.79
N TYR A 288 -9.64 -1.04 -25.17
CA TYR A 288 -9.40 -0.11 -26.26
C TYR A 288 -9.85 -0.71 -27.61
N LYS A 289 -10.61 0.04 -28.40
CA LYS A 289 -11.07 -0.35 -29.74
C LYS A 289 -11.17 0.90 -30.63
N SER A 290 -10.52 0.85 -31.78
CA SER A 290 -10.48 1.94 -32.75
C SER A 290 -9.87 3.24 -32.16
N LYS A 291 -10.69 4.24 -31.82
CA LYS A 291 -10.27 5.55 -31.29
C LYS A 291 -10.70 5.79 -29.83
N GLY A 292 -11.33 4.80 -29.20
CA GLY A 292 -11.85 4.91 -27.85
C GLY A 292 -11.86 3.58 -27.14
N PHE A 293 -12.78 3.43 -26.20
CA PHE A 293 -12.90 2.25 -25.38
C PHE A 293 -14.27 1.60 -25.54
N PHE A 294 -14.28 0.29 -25.81
CA PHE A 294 -15.50 -0.49 -25.96
C PHE A 294 -16.13 -0.76 -24.58
N VAL A 295 -17.38 -0.35 -24.40
CA VAL A 295 -18.19 -0.56 -23.21
C VAL A 295 -19.42 -1.39 -23.59
N ARG A 296 -19.70 -2.47 -22.84
CA ARG A 296 -20.79 -3.40 -23.18
C ARG A 296 -22.15 -2.75 -23.00
N GLN A 297 -23.10 -3.12 -23.86
CA GLN A 297 -24.47 -2.59 -23.88
C GLN A 297 -25.14 -2.65 -22.49
N LYS A 298 -25.02 -3.79 -21.78
CA LYS A 298 -25.57 -3.94 -20.42
C LYS A 298 -25.07 -2.89 -19.41
N ALA A 299 -23.85 -2.40 -19.58
CA ALA A 299 -23.30 -1.35 -18.73
C ALA A 299 -23.74 0.05 -19.21
N LEU A 300 -23.88 0.23 -20.54
CA LEU A 300 -24.42 1.45 -21.14
C LEU A 300 -25.89 1.70 -20.77
N GLU A 301 -26.71 0.65 -20.70
CA GLU A 301 -28.13 0.76 -20.31
C GLU A 301 -28.30 1.37 -18.91
N LYS A 302 -27.38 1.09 -17.98
CA LYS A 302 -27.39 1.68 -16.64
C LYS A 302 -27.21 3.19 -16.70
N ILE A 303 -26.20 3.66 -17.43
CA ILE A 303 -25.87 5.08 -17.52
C ILE A 303 -26.81 5.84 -18.46
N ALA A 304 -27.43 5.15 -19.43
CA ALA A 304 -28.30 5.77 -20.43
C ALA A 304 -29.55 6.37 -19.79
N SER A 305 -30.12 5.69 -18.79
CA SER A 305 -31.26 6.18 -18.04
C SER A 305 -30.96 7.48 -17.27
N GLU A 306 -29.74 7.62 -16.74
CA GLU A 306 -29.34 8.77 -15.94
C GLU A 306 -28.88 9.97 -16.80
N LEU A 307 -28.24 9.70 -17.93
CA LEU A 307 -27.66 10.71 -18.81
C LEU A 307 -28.50 11.03 -20.05
N ASN A 308 -29.69 10.42 -20.17
CA ASN A 308 -30.57 10.56 -21.33
C ASN A 308 -29.86 10.22 -22.65
N ILE A 309 -29.13 9.09 -22.67
CA ILE A 309 -28.39 8.61 -23.85
C ILE A 309 -29.34 7.74 -24.68
N THR A 310 -29.36 7.97 -26.00
CA THR A 310 -30.08 7.08 -26.92
C THR A 310 -29.11 6.02 -27.45
N LEU A 311 -29.44 4.73 -27.30
CA LEU A 311 -28.65 3.63 -27.86
C LEU A 311 -29.29 3.19 -29.19
N THR A 312 -28.52 3.12 -30.28
CA THR A 312 -29.05 2.63 -31.56
C THR A 312 -29.25 1.12 -31.52
N GLU A 313 -30.07 0.58 -32.43
CA GLU A 313 -30.10 -0.87 -32.63
C GLU A 313 -28.73 -1.40 -33.11
N PRO A 314 -28.37 -2.66 -32.76
CA PRO A 314 -27.13 -3.27 -33.22
C PRO A 314 -27.13 -3.37 -34.75
N LYS A 315 -26.12 -2.78 -35.40
CA LYS A 315 -25.92 -2.97 -36.86
C LYS A 315 -25.38 -4.39 -37.11
N HIS A 316 -26.27 -5.37 -37.28
CA HIS A 316 -25.90 -6.73 -37.64
C HIS A 316 -25.26 -6.75 -39.04
N GLY A 317 -24.02 -7.28 -39.14
CA GLY A 317 -23.35 -7.53 -40.43
C GLY A 317 -22.16 -6.62 -40.78
N ALA A 318 -21.88 -5.56 -40.01
CA ALA A 318 -20.67 -4.74 -40.19
C ALA A 318 -19.44 -5.40 -39.52
N LEU A 319 -18.98 -6.52 -40.08
CA LEU A 319 -17.74 -7.17 -39.66
C LEU A 319 -16.54 -6.40 -40.21
N GLU A 320 -15.96 -5.50 -39.41
CA GLU A 320 -14.62 -4.96 -39.71
C GLU A 320 -13.59 -6.09 -39.67
N SER A 321 -13.12 -6.50 -40.86
CA SER A 321 -12.11 -7.54 -41.00
C SER A 321 -10.76 -7.03 -40.51
N ASN A 322 -10.24 -7.61 -39.42
CA ASN A 322 -8.97 -7.23 -38.82
C ASN A 322 -7.78 -7.77 -39.66
N LYS A 323 -7.40 -7.05 -40.73
CA LYS A 323 -6.35 -7.46 -41.70
C LYS A 323 -4.89 -7.30 -41.19
N ASN A 324 -4.66 -6.58 -40.09
CA ASN A 324 -3.29 -6.18 -39.71
C ASN A 324 -2.47 -7.24 -38.93
N HIS A 325 -3.08 -8.31 -38.42
CA HIS A 325 -2.35 -9.25 -37.55
C HIS A 325 -1.49 -10.31 -38.27
N LYS A 326 -1.73 -10.61 -39.56
CA LYS A 326 -1.06 -11.73 -40.26
C LYS A 326 0.32 -11.38 -40.83
N SER A 327 0.57 -10.09 -41.11
CA SER A 327 1.86 -9.63 -41.66
C SER A 327 2.98 -9.54 -40.62
N ALA A 328 2.63 -9.33 -39.34
CA ALA A 328 3.61 -9.13 -38.28
C ALA A 328 4.22 -10.44 -37.76
N SER A 329 3.47 -11.56 -37.79
CA SER A 329 3.99 -12.85 -37.31
C SER A 329 5.05 -13.45 -38.23
N VAL A 330 4.94 -13.23 -39.55
CA VAL A 330 5.89 -13.75 -40.55
C VAL A 330 7.27 -13.07 -40.44
N LYS A 331 7.30 -11.77 -40.13
CA LYS A 331 8.56 -11.01 -39.93
C LYS A 331 9.36 -11.47 -38.69
N ILE A 332 8.69 -11.93 -37.63
CA ILE A 332 9.35 -12.37 -36.39
C ILE A 332 10.04 -13.72 -36.58
N GLU A 333 9.40 -14.68 -37.25
CA GLU A 333 10.02 -15.99 -37.53
C GLU A 333 11.25 -15.85 -38.44
N GLU A 334 11.26 -14.86 -39.33
CA GLU A 334 12.42 -14.55 -40.18
C GLU A 334 13.57 -13.88 -39.42
N LEU A 335 13.28 -13.00 -38.46
CA LEU A 335 14.28 -12.33 -37.63
C LEU A 335 14.93 -13.28 -36.61
N ILE A 336 14.15 -14.19 -36.02
CA ILE A 336 14.66 -15.23 -35.10
C ILE A 336 15.57 -16.21 -35.86
N ARG A 337 15.19 -16.60 -37.09
CA ARG A 337 16.06 -17.44 -37.94
C ARG A 337 17.40 -16.79 -38.31
N LYS A 338 17.46 -15.46 -38.33
CA LYS A 338 18.69 -14.71 -38.62
C LYS A 338 19.59 -14.55 -37.38
N SER A 339 19.05 -14.50 -36.16
CA SER A 339 19.88 -14.44 -34.94
C SER A 339 20.63 -15.73 -34.64
N ASP A 340 20.02 -16.89 -34.94
CA ASP A 340 20.62 -18.21 -34.68
C ASP A 340 21.82 -18.54 -35.59
N LYS A 341 22.10 -17.71 -36.61
CA LYS A 341 23.19 -17.94 -37.58
C LYS A 341 24.36 -16.96 -37.48
N GLY A 342 24.38 -16.06 -36.49
CA GLY A 342 25.54 -15.21 -36.24
C GLY A 342 25.16 -13.82 -35.75
N GLY A 343 25.30 -13.62 -34.43
CA GLY A 343 25.65 -12.34 -33.80
C GLY A 343 24.84 -11.11 -34.21
N ILE A 344 23.54 -11.09 -33.90
CA ILE A 344 22.78 -9.83 -33.81
C ILE A 344 22.47 -9.59 -32.33
N ALA A 345 22.89 -8.44 -31.80
CA ALA A 345 22.63 -8.06 -30.42
C ALA A 345 21.12 -7.89 -30.18
N LEU A 346 20.59 -8.55 -29.15
CA LEU A 346 19.17 -8.53 -28.76
C LEU A 346 18.58 -7.12 -28.66
N SER A 347 19.39 -6.11 -28.33
CA SER A 347 19.01 -4.69 -28.29
C SER A 347 18.45 -4.18 -29.63
N SER A 348 19.05 -4.57 -30.76
CA SER A 348 18.62 -4.14 -32.09
C SER A 348 17.30 -4.78 -32.58
N ILE A 349 16.92 -5.93 -32.00
CA ILE A 349 15.61 -6.57 -32.24
C ILE A 349 14.52 -5.89 -31.40
N VAL A 350 14.86 -5.43 -30.20
CA VAL A 350 13.93 -4.72 -29.30
C VAL A 350 13.58 -3.34 -29.85
N ASP A 351 14.54 -2.61 -30.41
CA ASP A 351 14.31 -1.28 -30.98
C ASP A 351 13.41 -1.29 -32.24
N SER A 352 13.40 -2.41 -32.99
CA SER A 352 12.54 -2.58 -34.17
C SER A 352 11.12 -3.07 -33.85
N LEU A 353 10.88 -3.60 -32.64
CA LEU A 353 9.58 -4.12 -32.20
C LEU A 353 8.71 -3.08 -31.47
N ASN A 354 9.29 -1.94 -31.05
CA ASN A 354 8.62 -0.95 -30.22
C ASN A 354 7.59 -0.05 -30.93
N ASN A 355 7.49 -0.10 -32.26
CA ASN A 355 6.65 0.87 -33.00
C ASN A 355 5.37 0.35 -33.65
N ASP A 356 5.02 -0.95 -33.63
CA ASP A 356 3.81 -1.37 -34.37
C ASP A 356 3.14 -2.69 -33.96
N MET A 357 3.33 -3.19 -32.73
CA MET A 357 2.74 -4.47 -32.32
C MET A 357 1.96 -4.46 -31.01
N HIS A 358 0.76 -5.04 -31.06
CA HIS A 358 -0.10 -5.28 -29.90
C HIS A 358 0.53 -6.35 -28.98
N GLU A 359 0.70 -6.05 -27.70
CA GLU A 359 1.36 -6.89 -26.66
C GLU A 359 0.96 -8.39 -26.68
N GLN A 360 -0.30 -8.71 -27.03
CA GLN A 360 -0.79 -10.09 -27.08
C GLN A 360 -0.16 -10.94 -28.19
N THR A 361 0.31 -10.32 -29.27
CA THR A 361 0.94 -11.04 -30.39
C THR A 361 2.38 -11.42 -30.02
N ILE A 362 3.10 -10.52 -29.35
CA ILE A 362 4.42 -10.77 -28.75
C ILE A 362 4.31 -11.88 -27.70
N TYR A 363 3.28 -11.82 -26.84
CA TYR A 363 2.99 -12.86 -25.83
C TYR A 363 2.80 -14.27 -26.43
N LYS A 364 2.10 -14.41 -27.57
CA LYS A 364 1.89 -15.73 -28.20
C LYS A 364 3.16 -16.30 -28.83
N SER A 365 4.00 -15.47 -29.43
CA SER A 365 5.30 -15.90 -29.99
C SER A 365 6.28 -16.30 -28.88
N ILE A 366 6.26 -15.60 -27.74
CA ILE A 366 7.09 -15.93 -26.58
C ILE A 366 6.58 -17.18 -25.85
N LYS A 367 5.26 -17.35 -25.70
CA LYS A 367 4.65 -18.52 -25.02
C LYS A 367 4.88 -19.87 -25.74
N LYS A 368 5.20 -19.85 -27.04
CA LYS A 368 5.63 -21.06 -27.76
C LYS A 368 6.99 -21.59 -27.28
N ASN A 369 7.82 -20.74 -26.67
CA ASN A 369 9.01 -21.14 -25.92
C ASN A 369 8.61 -21.30 -24.45
N GLN A 370 8.70 -22.53 -23.92
CA GLN A 370 8.01 -22.95 -22.69
C GLN A 370 8.48 -22.30 -21.37
N ASN A 371 9.38 -21.30 -21.39
CA ASN A 371 10.15 -20.89 -20.21
C ASN A 371 10.04 -19.42 -19.80
N ILE A 372 9.03 -18.65 -20.23
CA ILE A 372 8.96 -17.21 -19.87
C ILE A 372 7.53 -16.78 -19.49
N TYR A 373 7.40 -16.13 -18.33
CA TYR A 373 6.17 -15.48 -17.85
C TYR A 373 6.38 -13.97 -17.61
N ARG A 374 5.33 -13.18 -17.84
CA ARG A 374 5.31 -11.71 -17.67
C ARG A 374 4.96 -11.35 -16.22
N LEU A 375 5.76 -10.51 -15.59
CA LEU A 375 5.35 -9.69 -14.44
C LEU A 375 5.26 -8.23 -14.90
N ASP A 376 4.31 -7.49 -14.32
CA ASP A 376 3.96 -6.16 -14.82
C ASP A 376 5.07 -5.14 -14.54
N LYS A 377 5.41 -4.36 -15.58
CA LYS A 377 6.45 -3.31 -15.65
C LYS A 377 7.91 -3.78 -15.49
N GLY A 378 8.46 -4.30 -16.60
CA GLY A 378 9.82 -3.96 -17.01
C GLY A 378 11.00 -4.77 -16.49
N VAL A 379 10.83 -6.06 -16.14
CA VAL A 379 11.96 -6.96 -15.87
C VAL A 379 11.73 -8.31 -16.56
N TYR A 380 12.63 -8.71 -17.44
CA TYR A 380 12.66 -10.04 -18.04
C TYR A 380 13.49 -10.97 -17.14
N GLY A 381 12.83 -11.82 -16.37
CA GLY A 381 13.48 -12.76 -15.45
C GLY A 381 13.06 -14.20 -15.71
N ILE A 382 14.05 -15.09 -15.77
CA ILE A 382 13.89 -16.55 -15.80
C ILE A 382 13.48 -16.98 -14.39
N ILE A 383 12.23 -17.37 -14.19
CA ILE A 383 11.83 -18.10 -12.98
C ILE A 383 10.97 -19.28 -13.42
N GLY A 384 11.64 -20.42 -13.57
CA GLY A 384 11.04 -21.71 -13.88
C GLY A 384 12.02 -22.83 -13.52
N SER A 385 11.68 -23.56 -12.46
CA SER A 385 12.34 -24.73 -11.85
C SER A 385 13.65 -24.50 -11.06
N GLN A 386 13.71 -25.19 -9.91
CA GLN A 386 14.78 -25.36 -8.92
C GLN A 386 16.05 -24.54 -9.13
N LEU A 387 16.05 -23.31 -8.59
CA LEU A 387 17.30 -22.60 -8.34
C LEU A 387 18.05 -23.31 -7.22
N THR A 388 19.32 -23.59 -7.46
CA THR A 388 20.25 -24.03 -6.42
C THR A 388 20.56 -22.88 -5.46
N GLN A 389 21.08 -23.21 -4.28
CA GLN A 389 21.39 -22.20 -3.26
C GLN A 389 22.47 -21.21 -3.73
N GLU A 390 23.40 -21.63 -4.57
CA GLU A 390 24.43 -20.76 -5.19
C GLU A 390 23.81 -19.75 -6.16
N GLU A 391 22.90 -20.19 -7.04
CA GLU A 391 22.22 -19.30 -7.99
C GLU A 391 21.34 -18.25 -7.29
N LEU A 392 20.80 -18.58 -6.11
CA LEU A 392 20.06 -17.64 -5.26
C LEU A 392 20.96 -16.56 -4.65
N ILE A 393 22.18 -16.91 -4.25
CA ILE A 393 23.15 -15.98 -3.67
C ILE A 393 23.64 -15.01 -4.74
N ASP A 394 23.98 -15.51 -5.94
CA ASP A 394 24.41 -14.66 -7.06
C ASP A 394 23.32 -13.66 -7.48
N ILE A 395 22.05 -14.07 -7.46
CA ILE A 395 20.91 -13.20 -7.75
C ILE A 395 20.76 -12.09 -6.69
N ILE A 396 20.96 -12.41 -5.41
CA ILE A 396 20.90 -11.43 -4.31
C ILE A 396 22.03 -10.42 -4.46
N GLU A 397 23.26 -10.86 -4.70
CA GLU A 397 24.42 -9.98 -4.90
C GLU A 397 24.24 -9.07 -6.13
N ILE A 398 23.69 -9.58 -7.23
CA ILE A 398 23.39 -8.77 -8.43
C ILE A 398 22.30 -7.74 -8.13
N ILE A 399 21.26 -8.09 -7.36
CA ILE A 399 20.17 -7.18 -7.00
C ILE A 399 20.68 -6.08 -6.05
N GLU A 400 21.45 -6.43 -5.03
CA GLU A 400 22.05 -5.47 -4.09
C GLU A 400 23.06 -4.55 -4.78
N CYS A 401 23.82 -5.05 -5.75
CA CYS A 401 24.81 -4.26 -6.48
C CYS A 401 24.21 -3.38 -7.59
N TYR A 402 23.13 -3.79 -8.27
CA TYR A 402 22.63 -3.11 -9.48
C TYR A 402 21.20 -2.57 -9.41
N LEU A 403 20.36 -3.12 -8.54
CA LEU A 403 18.94 -2.81 -8.52
C LEU A 403 18.54 -2.23 -7.16
N VAL A 404 18.70 -0.91 -7.02
CA VAL A 404 17.91 -0.15 -6.04
C VAL A 404 16.44 -0.28 -6.46
N THR A 405 15.78 -1.35 -6.04
CA THR A 405 14.37 -1.56 -6.31
C THR A 405 13.65 -1.76 -5.00
N GLY A 406 12.55 -1.04 -4.86
CA GLY A 406 11.94 -0.71 -3.59
C GLY A 406 11.46 -1.90 -2.74
N PRO A 407 10.92 -1.61 -1.54
CA PRO A 407 10.75 -2.55 -0.43
C PRO A 407 9.96 -3.83 -0.72
N LYS A 408 9.22 -3.91 -1.83
CA LYS A 408 8.43 -5.09 -2.20
C LYS A 408 9.26 -6.22 -2.80
N THR A 409 10.34 -5.91 -3.52
CA THR A 409 11.24 -6.93 -4.10
C THR A 409 12.09 -7.57 -3.00
N GLU A 410 12.63 -6.74 -2.11
CA GLU A 410 13.35 -7.14 -0.91
C GLU A 410 12.50 -8.05 -0.01
N GLN A 411 11.27 -7.62 0.30
CA GLN A 411 10.37 -8.37 1.17
C GLN A 411 9.97 -9.74 0.58
N PHE A 412 9.76 -9.83 -0.74
CA PHE A 412 9.48 -11.10 -1.42
C PHE A 412 10.67 -12.08 -1.37
N ILE A 413 11.89 -11.57 -1.50
CA ILE A 413 13.11 -12.40 -1.46
C ILE A 413 13.37 -12.91 -0.04
N LEU A 414 13.25 -12.03 0.97
CA LEU A 414 13.36 -12.42 2.38
C LEU A 414 12.31 -13.48 2.75
N GLU A 415 11.09 -13.33 2.24
CA GLU A 415 10.02 -14.31 2.43
C GLU A 415 10.38 -15.67 1.79
N LYS A 416 11.07 -15.69 0.64
CA LYS A 416 11.54 -16.94 -0.01
C LYS A 416 12.72 -17.58 0.71
N ILE A 417 13.66 -16.79 1.23
CA ILE A 417 14.78 -17.28 2.04
C ILE A 417 14.25 -17.92 3.33
N SER A 418 13.25 -17.31 3.98
CA SER A 418 12.63 -17.86 5.19
C SER A 418 11.93 -19.21 5.00
N GLN A 419 11.62 -19.59 3.75
CA GLN A 419 10.99 -20.86 3.40
C GLN A 419 11.99 -22.01 3.21
N ILE A 420 13.30 -21.72 3.21
CA ILE A 420 14.37 -22.73 3.11
C ILE A 420 14.57 -23.36 4.50
N LYS A 421 14.12 -24.62 4.65
CA LYS A 421 13.98 -25.32 5.96
C LYS A 421 15.28 -25.90 6.55
N SER A 422 16.45 -25.72 5.93
CA SER A 422 17.70 -26.29 6.44
C SER A 422 18.65 -25.21 6.96
N PRO A 423 19.23 -25.33 8.16
CA PRO A 423 20.35 -24.48 8.55
C PRO A 423 21.52 -24.73 7.58
N ILE A 424 22.19 -23.65 7.19
CA ILE A 424 23.47 -23.72 6.47
C ILE A 424 24.48 -24.27 7.47
N THR A 425 24.89 -25.53 7.30
CA THR A 425 25.88 -26.15 8.19
C THR A 425 27.29 -25.77 7.77
N GLU A 426 28.16 -25.59 8.77
CA GLU A 426 29.58 -25.22 8.64
C GLU A 426 30.35 -26.10 7.64
N CYS A 427 29.96 -27.37 7.52
CA CYS A 427 30.57 -28.34 6.60
C CYS A 427 30.33 -27.97 5.12
N LEU A 428 29.11 -27.54 4.79
CA LEU A 428 28.72 -27.21 3.40
C LEU A 428 29.45 -25.96 2.90
N LEU A 429 29.59 -24.94 3.76
CA LEU A 429 30.29 -23.70 3.42
C LEU A 429 31.80 -23.93 3.22
N LYS A 430 32.40 -24.82 4.01
CA LYS A 430 33.82 -25.16 3.94
C LYS A 430 34.17 -25.96 2.69
N ASP A 431 33.29 -26.88 2.28
CA ASP A 431 33.45 -27.68 1.05
C ASP A 431 33.31 -26.85 -0.23
N ILE A 432 32.44 -25.83 -0.21
CA ILE A 432 32.25 -24.87 -1.32
C ILE A 432 33.49 -23.98 -1.47
N LEU A 433 34.01 -23.45 -0.35
CA LEU A 433 35.19 -22.58 -0.35
C LEU A 433 36.50 -23.31 -0.72
N GLN A 434 36.60 -24.62 -0.47
CA GLN A 434 37.77 -25.41 -0.87
C GLN A 434 37.75 -25.81 -2.36
N LYS A 435 36.59 -25.84 -3.01
CA LYS A 435 36.46 -26.29 -4.41
C LYS A 435 36.80 -25.23 -5.46
N PHE A 436 36.79 -23.94 -5.11
CA PHE A 436 37.02 -22.86 -6.08
C PHE A 436 37.95 -21.76 -5.55
N PRO A 437 39.27 -22.04 -5.41
CA PRO A 437 40.22 -21.07 -4.85
C PRO A 437 40.51 -19.85 -5.75
N ASN A 438 40.13 -19.86 -7.04
CA ASN A 438 40.61 -18.88 -8.04
C ASN A 438 39.54 -18.25 -8.96
N SER A 439 38.25 -18.27 -8.63
CA SER A 439 37.21 -17.68 -9.49
C SER A 439 36.45 -16.55 -8.81
N MET A 440 37.13 -15.42 -8.59
CA MET A 440 36.49 -14.11 -8.47
C MET A 440 37.23 -13.13 -9.36
N VAL A 441 36.62 -12.75 -10.49
CA VAL A 441 37.08 -11.63 -11.31
C VAL A 441 36.05 -10.52 -11.19
N LEU A 442 36.31 -9.57 -10.31
CA LEU A 442 35.51 -8.35 -10.18
C LEU A 442 35.82 -7.44 -11.38
N ARG A 443 34.83 -7.19 -12.25
CA ARG A 443 34.98 -6.25 -13.38
C ARG A 443 34.37 -4.89 -13.06
N GLY A 444 35.24 -3.87 -13.04
CA GLY A 444 35.10 -2.52 -13.64
C GLY A 444 34.03 -1.54 -13.16
N GLY A 445 32.90 -1.99 -12.62
CA GLY A 445 31.80 -1.09 -12.20
C GLY A 445 31.86 -0.66 -10.72
N PHE A 446 32.65 -1.37 -9.91
CA PHE A 446 32.64 -1.25 -8.45
C PHE A 446 33.25 0.08 -7.94
N PHE A 447 34.15 0.69 -8.70
CA PHE A 447 35.02 1.79 -8.25
C PHE A 447 34.50 3.21 -8.55
N LYS A 448 33.19 3.38 -8.79
CA LYS A 448 32.54 4.69 -8.94
C LYS A 448 31.48 4.96 -7.86
N LEU A 449 31.76 4.55 -6.63
CA LEU A 449 30.93 4.90 -5.48
C LEU A 449 31.46 6.21 -4.87
N SER A 450 30.68 7.29 -4.98
CA SER A 450 30.93 8.52 -4.23
C SER A 450 30.95 8.24 -2.71
N ASN A 451 31.69 9.00 -1.91
CA ASN A 451 31.81 8.82 -0.45
C ASN A 451 30.47 8.57 0.28
N VAL A 452 29.39 9.27 -0.13
CA VAL A 452 28.02 9.11 0.40
C VAL A 452 27.45 7.68 0.24
N ARG A 453 27.93 6.92 -0.75
CA ARG A 453 27.50 5.53 -1.01
C ARG A 453 28.31 4.53 -0.20
N LEU A 454 29.58 4.83 0.09
CA LEU A 454 30.42 4.01 0.97
C LEU A 454 29.91 4.06 2.41
N GLU A 455 29.58 5.25 2.92
CA GLU A 455 28.97 5.42 4.25
C GLU A 455 27.64 4.64 4.39
N LYS A 456 26.84 4.60 3.32
CA LYS A 456 25.57 3.88 3.31
C LYS A 456 25.75 2.37 3.33
N VAL A 457 26.74 1.86 2.59
CA VAL A 457 27.12 0.44 2.59
C VAL A 457 27.68 0.05 3.95
N GLU A 458 28.57 0.88 4.52
CA GLU A 458 29.15 0.67 5.84
C GLU A 458 28.09 0.65 6.95
N ARG A 459 27.12 1.58 6.90
CA ARG A 459 26.00 1.58 7.84
C ARG A 459 25.15 0.32 7.74
N LEU A 460 24.80 -0.12 6.53
CA LEU A 460 24.04 -1.36 6.31
C LEU A 460 24.81 -2.59 6.80
N PHE A 461 26.14 -2.61 6.58
CA PHE A 461 27.02 -3.67 7.05
C PHE A 461 27.10 -3.71 8.58
N ASN A 462 27.14 -2.54 9.23
CA ASN A 462 27.15 -2.42 10.69
C ASN A 462 25.79 -2.78 11.31
N GLU A 463 24.67 -2.41 10.67
CA GLU A 463 23.32 -2.85 11.06
C GLU A 463 23.19 -4.38 10.97
N PHE A 464 23.72 -4.96 9.89
CA PHE A 464 23.75 -6.42 9.69
C PHE A 464 24.64 -7.12 10.72
N LYS A 465 25.84 -6.58 11.00
CA LYS A 465 26.78 -7.05 12.05
C LYS A 465 26.15 -7.02 13.44
N ASN A 466 25.38 -5.98 13.77
CA ASN A 466 24.69 -5.87 15.04
C ASN A 466 23.51 -6.85 15.17
N SER A 467 22.95 -7.29 14.05
CA SER A 467 21.86 -8.29 14.03
C SER A 467 22.36 -9.75 14.12
N MET A 468 23.63 -9.99 13.81
CA MET A 468 24.23 -11.33 13.75
C MET A 468 25.49 -11.38 14.61
N HIS A 469 25.37 -11.81 15.87
CA HIS A 469 26.54 -12.07 16.72
C HIS A 469 27.32 -13.29 16.21
N THR A 470 28.19 -13.10 15.22
CA THR A 470 29.10 -14.14 14.74
C THR A 470 30.53 -13.60 14.56
N PRO A 471 31.54 -14.18 15.25
CA PRO A 471 32.95 -13.75 15.16
C PRO A 471 33.59 -13.82 13.76
N HIS A 472 32.95 -14.51 12.80
CA HIS A 472 33.50 -14.75 11.46
C HIS A 472 33.26 -13.60 10.47
N LEU A 473 32.27 -12.73 10.72
CA LEU A 473 32.02 -11.52 9.93
C LEU A 473 33.21 -10.54 9.99
N THR A 474 33.87 -10.45 11.14
CA THR A 474 35.08 -9.64 11.33
C THR A 474 36.25 -10.10 10.45
N LYS A 475 36.33 -11.40 10.12
CA LYS A 475 37.40 -11.95 9.28
C LYS A 475 37.17 -11.68 7.79
N VAL A 476 35.90 -11.75 7.34
CA VAL A 476 35.49 -11.38 5.98
C VAL A 476 35.65 -9.87 5.77
N GLN A 477 35.22 -9.07 6.75
CA GLN A 477 35.39 -7.62 6.76
C GLN A 477 36.88 -7.25 6.62
N ARG A 478 37.77 -7.91 7.35
CA ARG A 478 39.23 -7.70 7.28
C ARG A 478 39.85 -8.10 5.93
N LEU A 479 39.35 -9.14 5.27
CA LEU A 479 39.84 -9.56 3.96
C LEU A 479 39.42 -8.59 2.84
N ILE A 480 38.17 -8.15 2.85
CA ILE A 480 37.66 -7.15 1.91
C ILE A 480 38.41 -5.82 2.11
N PHE A 481 38.63 -5.41 3.36
CA PHE A 481 39.35 -4.17 3.67
C PHE A 481 40.82 -4.20 3.26
N ASN A 482 41.52 -5.32 3.51
CA ASN A 482 42.92 -5.46 3.14
C ASN A 482 43.14 -5.44 1.62
N GLU A 483 42.19 -5.94 0.82
CA GLU A 483 42.28 -5.85 -0.64
C GLU A 483 41.93 -4.45 -1.17
N ILE A 484 41.04 -3.70 -0.50
CA ILE A 484 40.79 -2.29 -0.82
C ILE A 484 42.03 -1.43 -0.53
N VAL A 485 42.70 -1.65 0.60
CA VAL A 485 43.92 -0.91 1.02
C VAL A 485 45.11 -1.20 0.11
N LYS A 486 45.25 -2.42 -0.42
CA LYS A 486 46.35 -2.79 -1.32
C LYS A 486 46.30 -2.09 -2.68
N GLU A 487 45.11 -1.68 -3.14
CA GLU A 487 44.90 -1.10 -4.47
C GLU A 487 44.69 0.43 -4.44
N SER A 488 44.45 1.04 -3.27
CA SER A 488 44.32 2.50 -3.14
C SER A 488 45.63 3.14 -2.65
N ASN A 489 46.49 3.58 -3.56
CA ASN A 489 47.76 4.23 -3.19
C ASN A 489 47.60 5.67 -2.63
N ASP A 490 46.41 6.27 -2.68
CA ASP A 490 46.20 7.71 -2.43
C ASP A 490 45.10 8.06 -1.40
N VAL A 491 44.68 7.12 -0.55
CA VAL A 491 43.66 7.40 0.47
C VAL A 491 44.26 7.31 1.87
N ASP A 492 44.36 8.47 2.55
CA ASP A 492 44.73 8.52 3.97
C ASP A 492 43.55 8.02 4.81
N LEU A 493 43.65 6.78 5.25
CA LEU A 493 42.63 6.08 6.04
C LEU A 493 42.93 6.16 7.55
N SER A 494 43.90 6.98 7.99
CA SER A 494 44.32 7.07 9.39
C SER A 494 43.18 7.45 10.35
N GLU A 495 42.24 8.31 9.92
CA GLU A 495 41.02 8.65 10.66
C GLU A 495 40.03 7.48 10.78
N LEU A 496 40.02 6.57 9.79
CA LEU A 496 39.16 5.38 9.82
C LEU A 496 39.71 4.29 10.76
N PHE A 497 41.02 4.29 10.98
CA PHE A 497 41.70 3.34 11.85
C PHE A 497 41.63 3.72 13.34
N SER A 498 41.34 4.99 13.69
CA SER A 498 41.26 5.41 15.11
C SER A 498 40.02 4.92 15.85
N ASP A 499 38.94 4.61 15.12
CA ASP A 499 37.67 4.13 15.70
C ASP A 499 37.59 2.60 15.81
N LEU A 500 38.51 1.90 15.16
CA LEU A 500 38.67 0.46 15.28
C LEU A 500 39.74 0.20 16.35
N ASN A 501 39.33 0.10 17.63
CA ASN A 501 40.22 -0.28 18.74
C ASN A 501 41.04 -1.53 18.36
N PHE A 502 42.33 -1.33 18.09
CA PHE A 502 43.34 -2.38 17.92
C PHE A 502 43.96 -2.76 19.25
#